data_AF-A0A969JGR5-F1
#
_entry.id   AF-A0A969JGR5-F1
#
_cell.length_a   1.000
_cell.length_b   1.000
_cell.length_c   1.000
_cell.angle_alpha   90.00
_cell.angle_beta   90.00
_cell.angle_gamma   90.00
#
_symmetry.space_group_name_H-M   'P 1'
#
loop_
_entity.id
_entity.type
_entity.pdbx_description
1 polymer ?
#
loop_
_entity_poly.entity_id
_entity_poly.type
_entity_poly.pdbx_seq_one_letter_code
_entity_poly.pdbx_strand_id
1 'polypeptide(L)'
;MFKGEYTLSIAGKDPSEKLLKAVGKYENVKIFPNPSESEMNHLIHSAHINLLISFQNSGMKLKLLNSLFRGRFCVANKQMVENTGLETLCLIAETPQEIAAALESLMNVQFSSARISERADILTNQFSNVENARTIIRLL
;
A
#
# COMPACT_ATOMS: atom_id res chain seq x y z
N MET A 1 17.88 8.30 -5.71
CA MET A 1 17.66 7.76 -7.07
C MET A 1 17.80 6.26 -6.94
N PHE A 2 16.74 5.48 -7.24
CA PHE A 2 16.74 4.02 -7.03
C PHE A 2 17.91 3.39 -7.78
N LYS A 3 18.92 2.91 -7.06
CA LYS A 3 19.98 2.07 -7.63
C LYS A 3 19.32 0.80 -8.22
N GLY A 4 19.82 0.34 -9.36
CA GLY A 4 19.22 -0.70 -10.21
C GLY A 4 19.07 -2.11 -9.62
N GLU A 5 19.08 -2.27 -8.29
CA GLU A 5 18.93 -3.56 -7.61
C GLU A 5 17.45 -3.92 -7.36
N TYR A 6 16.55 -2.93 -7.32
CA TYR A 6 15.15 -3.14 -6.96
C TYR A 6 14.20 -2.85 -8.12
N THR A 7 13.15 -3.68 -8.26
CA THR A 7 12.09 -3.48 -9.26
C THR A 7 10.95 -2.65 -8.68
N LEU A 8 10.55 -1.59 -9.39
CA LEU A 8 9.34 -0.83 -9.11
C LEU A 8 8.21 -1.34 -10.01
N SER A 9 7.14 -1.85 -9.39
CA SER A 9 5.93 -2.26 -10.12
C SER A 9 4.84 -1.20 -9.95
N ILE A 10 4.36 -0.65 -11.06
CA ILE A 10 3.27 0.33 -11.09
C ILE A 10 2.06 -0.33 -11.73
N ALA A 11 1.01 -0.57 -10.95
CA ALA A 11 -0.20 -1.24 -11.41
C ALA A 11 -1.41 -0.31 -11.31
N GLY A 12 -2.24 -0.29 -12.34
CA GLY A 12 -3.42 0.57 -12.34
C GLY A 12 -4.20 0.55 -13.64
N LYS A 13 -5.39 1.18 -13.59
CA LYS A 13 -6.27 1.31 -14.73
C LYS A 13 -5.73 2.34 -15.72
N ASP A 14 -5.70 1.99 -17.01
CA ASP A 14 -5.44 2.87 -18.16
C ASP A 14 -4.28 3.88 -17.92
N PRO A 15 -3.02 3.42 -17.84
CA PRO A 15 -1.89 4.30 -17.58
C PRO A 15 -1.74 5.34 -18.70
N SER A 16 -1.63 6.62 -18.30
CA SER A 16 -1.46 7.72 -19.26
C SER A 16 -0.17 7.60 -20.09
N GLU A 17 -0.18 8.10 -21.33
CA GLU A 17 1.05 8.17 -22.15
C GLU A 17 2.19 8.91 -21.46
N LYS A 18 1.86 9.96 -20.69
CA LYS A 18 2.84 10.73 -19.93
C LYS A 18 3.59 9.84 -18.93
N LEU A 19 2.87 8.95 -18.25
CA LEU A 19 3.45 7.98 -17.33
C LEU A 19 4.32 6.96 -18.09
N LEU A 20 3.81 6.38 -19.17
CA LEU A 20 4.55 5.42 -20.00
C LEU A 20 5.89 6.01 -20.49
N LYS A 21 5.85 7.25 -21.02
CA LYS A 21 7.04 7.98 -21.48
C LYS A 21 8.01 8.30 -20.33
N ALA A 22 7.48 8.68 -19.16
CA ALA A 22 8.31 9.04 -18.01
C ALA A 22 9.10 7.84 -17.45
N VAL A 23 8.51 6.64 -17.48
CA VAL A 23 9.15 5.44 -16.94
C VAL A 23 9.91 4.62 -17.97
N GLY A 24 9.62 4.76 -19.26
CA GLY A 24 10.19 3.93 -20.32
C GLY A 24 11.72 3.97 -20.46
N LYS A 25 12.39 4.92 -19.80
CA LYS A 25 13.85 5.02 -19.71
C LYS A 25 14.47 4.18 -18.58
N TYR A 26 13.67 3.52 -17.74
CA TYR A 26 14.15 2.75 -16.60
C TYR A 26 13.85 1.26 -16.78
N GLU A 27 14.88 0.44 -16.88
CA GLU A 27 14.73 -1.01 -17.08
C GLU A 27 14.12 -1.73 -15.87
N ASN A 28 14.29 -1.17 -14.68
CA ASN A 28 13.79 -1.73 -13.43
C ASN A 28 12.37 -1.25 -13.04
N VAL A 29 11.67 -0.54 -13.92
CA VAL A 29 10.29 -0.09 -13.69
C VAL A 29 9.35 -0.86 -14.61
N LYS A 30 8.37 -1.56 -14.03
CA LYS A 30 7.37 -2.34 -14.76
C LYS A 30 5.99 -1.73 -14.59
N ILE A 31 5.27 -1.54 -15.70
CA ILE A 31 3.88 -1.11 -15.69
C ILE A 31 2.97 -2.30 -15.94
N PHE A 32 1.96 -2.45 -15.09
CA PHE A 32 0.90 -3.45 -15.19
C PHE A 32 -0.42 -2.72 -15.48
N PRO A 33 -0.76 -2.51 -16.77
CA PRO A 33 -2.00 -1.84 -17.14
C PRO A 33 -3.19 -2.76 -16.94
N ASN A 34 -4.27 -2.24 -16.36
CA ASN A 34 -5.57 -2.92 -16.26
C ASN A 34 -5.48 -4.37 -15.71
N PRO A 35 -4.75 -4.62 -14.60
CA PRO A 35 -4.60 -5.98 -14.08
C PRO A 35 -5.96 -6.54 -13.64
N SER A 36 -6.15 -7.84 -13.81
CA SER A 36 -7.24 -8.57 -13.17
C SER A 36 -7.17 -8.46 -11.64
N GLU A 37 -8.26 -8.77 -10.96
CA GLU A 37 -8.27 -8.80 -9.49
C GLU A 37 -7.22 -9.77 -8.92
N SER A 38 -7.09 -10.95 -9.53
CA SER A 38 -6.07 -11.94 -9.15
C SER A 38 -4.65 -11.40 -9.33
N GLU A 39 -4.37 -10.72 -10.44
CA GLU A 39 -3.05 -10.13 -10.69
C GLU A 39 -2.76 -8.98 -9.72
N MET A 40 -3.74 -8.10 -9.48
CA MET A 40 -3.59 -7.02 -8.51
C MET A 40 -3.33 -7.55 -7.10
N ASN A 41 -4.08 -8.58 -6.68
CA ASN A 41 -3.88 -9.22 -5.39
C ASN A 41 -2.49 -9.88 -5.29
N HIS A 42 -2.04 -10.53 -6.36
CA HIS A 42 -0.70 -11.10 -6.42
C HIS A 42 0.39 -10.03 -6.32
N LEU A 43 0.25 -8.90 -7.02
CA LEU A 43 1.20 -7.80 -6.98
C LEU A 43 1.29 -7.20 -5.57
N ILE A 44 0.15 -6.94 -4.93
CA ILE A 44 0.10 -6.41 -3.55
C ILE A 44 0.74 -7.37 -2.55
N HIS A 45 0.44 -8.67 -2.68
CA HIS A 45 0.94 -9.70 -1.77
C HIS A 45 2.43 -9.98 -1.92
N SER A 46 2.91 -10.07 -3.16
CA SER A 46 4.30 -10.37 -3.48
C SER A 46 5.23 -9.18 -3.25
N ALA A 47 4.72 -7.94 -3.33
CA ALA A 47 5.50 -6.74 -3.04
C ALA A 47 6.09 -6.75 -1.62
N HIS A 48 7.38 -6.41 -1.52
CA HIS A 48 8.02 -6.18 -0.22
C HIS A 48 7.47 -4.92 0.45
N ILE A 49 7.23 -3.88 -0.35
CA ILE A 49 6.71 -2.60 0.09
C ILE A 49 5.60 -2.16 -0.86
N ASN A 50 4.44 -1.85 -0.31
CA ASN A 50 3.33 -1.19 -1.00
C ASN A 50 3.43 0.32 -0.76
N LEU A 51 3.75 1.09 -1.81
CA LEU A 51 3.84 2.54 -1.76
C LEU A 51 2.48 3.16 -2.16
N LEU A 52 1.91 3.96 -1.27
CA LEU A 52 0.55 4.46 -1.38
C LEU A 52 0.51 5.97 -1.12
N ILE A 53 0.53 6.76 -2.20
CA ILE A 53 0.48 8.22 -2.13
C ILE A 53 -0.91 8.71 -2.54
N SER A 54 -1.51 9.55 -1.72
CA SER A 54 -2.78 10.22 -2.01
C SER A 54 -2.61 11.73 -2.01
N PHE A 55 -3.23 12.43 -2.95
CA PHE A 55 -3.35 13.89 -2.95
C PHE A 55 -4.74 14.36 -2.53
N GLN A 56 -5.59 13.43 -2.10
CA GLN A 56 -6.98 13.64 -1.72
C GLN A 56 -7.22 13.08 -0.32
N ASN A 57 -7.83 13.87 0.56
CA ASN A 57 -8.15 13.46 1.92
C ASN A 57 -9.51 12.74 2.05
N SER A 58 -10.37 12.79 1.03
CA SER A 58 -11.72 12.22 1.09
C SER A 58 -11.76 10.73 0.75
N GLY A 59 -12.83 10.06 1.22
CA GLY A 59 -13.17 8.67 0.91
C GLY A 59 -12.50 7.63 1.80
N MET A 60 -13.17 6.48 1.92
CA MET A 60 -12.64 5.29 2.55
C MET A 60 -11.37 4.85 1.80
N LYS A 61 -10.25 4.72 2.50
CA LYS A 61 -8.93 4.41 1.90
C LYS A 61 -8.80 2.92 1.60
N LEU A 62 -9.70 2.38 0.79
CA LEU A 62 -9.79 0.94 0.48
C LEU A 62 -8.49 0.37 -0.10
N LYS A 63 -7.72 1.17 -0.86
CA LYS A 63 -6.39 0.76 -1.35
C LYS A 63 -5.40 0.54 -0.22
N LEU A 64 -5.42 1.39 0.81
CA LEU A 64 -4.61 1.23 2.02
C LEU A 64 -5.03 -0.05 2.75
N LEU A 65 -6.33 -0.18 3.00
CA LEU A 65 -6.89 -1.33 3.71
C LEU A 65 -6.55 -2.65 3.01
N ASN A 66 -6.75 -2.72 1.68
CA ASN A 66 -6.42 -3.92 0.89
C ASN A 66 -4.91 -4.24 0.95
N SER A 67 -4.06 -3.21 0.91
CA SER A 67 -2.60 -3.40 1.01
C SER A 67 -2.16 -3.88 2.40
N LEU A 68 -2.82 -3.41 3.46
CA LEU A 68 -2.55 -3.86 4.83
C LEU A 68 -3.01 -5.31 5.05
N PHE A 69 -4.18 -5.69 4.54
CA PHE A 69 -4.67 -7.07 4.67
C PHE A 69 -3.84 -8.10 3.89
N ARG A 70 -3.31 -7.73 2.72
CA ARG A 70 -2.70 -8.69 1.79
C ARG A 70 -1.18 -8.57 1.65
N GLY A 71 -0.64 -7.38 1.88
CA GLY A 71 0.76 -7.04 1.62
C GLY A 71 1.62 -6.99 2.87
N ARG A 72 2.91 -6.71 2.66
CA ARG A 72 3.92 -6.55 3.72
C ARG A 72 4.01 -5.11 4.22
N PHE A 73 5.11 -4.40 4.00
CA PHE A 73 5.24 -3.02 4.47
C PHE A 73 4.34 -2.08 3.65
N CYS A 74 3.80 -1.06 4.30
CA CYS A 74 3.09 0.04 3.64
C CYS A 74 3.82 1.34 3.93
N VAL A 75 4.22 2.06 2.87
CA VAL A 75 4.72 3.43 2.96
C VAL A 75 3.66 4.34 2.39
N ALA A 76 3.27 5.36 3.13
CA ALA A 76 2.16 6.22 2.76
C ALA A 76 2.44 7.66 3.15
N ASN A 77 1.82 8.62 2.45
CA ASN A 77 1.83 9.99 2.92
C ASN A 77 0.69 10.20 3.94
N LYS A 78 0.76 11.27 4.72
CA LYS A 78 -0.19 11.68 5.74
C LYS A 78 -1.61 11.71 5.20
N GLN A 79 -1.83 12.27 4.01
CA GLN A 79 -3.17 12.32 3.40
C GLN A 79 -3.77 10.94 3.11
N MET A 80 -2.95 9.89 3.00
CA MET A 80 -3.42 8.51 2.79
C MET A 80 -3.82 7.83 4.10
N VAL A 81 -3.25 8.22 5.24
CA VAL A 81 -3.48 7.56 6.55
C VAL A 81 -4.29 8.39 7.54
N GLU A 82 -4.40 9.70 7.34
CA GLU A 82 -5.05 10.61 8.28
C GLU A 82 -6.51 10.24 8.54
N ASN A 83 -6.89 10.16 9.82
CA ASN A 83 -8.23 9.80 10.30
C ASN A 83 -8.68 8.40 9.89
N THR A 84 -7.73 7.48 9.64
CA THR A 84 -8.07 6.09 9.28
C THR A 84 -7.98 5.13 10.46
N GLY A 85 -7.23 5.48 11.52
CA GLY A 85 -6.89 4.53 12.59
C GLY A 85 -5.81 3.51 12.19
N LEU A 86 -5.21 3.66 11.01
CA LEU A 86 -4.20 2.77 10.42
C LEU A 86 -2.82 3.42 10.34
N GLU A 87 -2.65 4.60 10.94
CA GLU A 87 -1.42 5.40 10.92
C GLU A 87 -0.22 4.61 11.46
N THR A 88 -0.43 3.84 12.54
CA THR A 88 0.62 3.04 13.20
C THR A 88 1.06 1.82 12.37
N LEU A 89 0.25 1.40 11.39
CA LEU A 89 0.54 0.24 10.55
C LEU A 89 1.40 0.59 9.32
N CYS A 90 1.67 1.88 9.12
CA CYS A 90 2.37 2.41 7.95
C CYS A 90 3.61 3.20 8.37
N LEU A 91 4.59 3.27 7.48
CA LEU A 91 5.67 4.25 7.59
C LEU A 91 5.25 5.50 6.82
N ILE A 92 5.19 6.64 7.51
CA ILE A 92 4.71 7.90 6.94
C ILE A 92 5.88 8.67 6.32
N ALA A 93 5.73 9.06 5.05
CA ALA A 93 6.72 9.84 4.31
C ALA A 93 6.04 10.83 3.34
N GLU A 94 6.38 12.11 3.41
CA GLU A 94 5.76 13.19 2.64
C GLU A 94 6.58 13.60 1.41
N THR A 95 7.90 13.64 1.55
CA THR A 95 8.79 14.15 0.50
C THR A 95 9.41 13.02 -0.32
N PRO A 96 9.81 13.27 -1.58
CA PRO A 96 10.55 12.27 -2.37
C PRO A 96 11.80 11.73 -1.66
N GLN A 97 12.47 12.56 -0.88
CA GLN A 97 13.65 12.20 -0.09
C GLN A 97 13.28 11.27 1.07
N GLU A 98 12.22 11.59 1.82
CA GLU A 98 11.70 10.72 2.88
C GLU A 98 11.20 9.39 2.32
N ILE A 99 10.50 9.40 1.19
CA ILE A 99 10.02 8.18 0.53
C ILE A 99 11.23 7.31 0.14
N ALA A 100 12.26 7.90 -0.48
CA ALA A 100 13.46 7.15 -0.85
C ALA A 100 14.15 6.54 0.40
N ALA A 101 14.32 7.31 1.46
CA ALA A 101 14.94 6.84 2.70
C ALA A 101 14.11 5.73 3.37
N ALA A 102 12.79 5.89 3.41
CA ALA A 102 11.86 4.88 3.92
C ALA A 102 12.00 3.55 3.16
N LEU A 103 12.00 3.61 1.83
CA LEU A 103 12.14 2.44 0.99
C LEU A 103 13.48 1.75 1.20
N GLU A 104 14.58 2.50 1.20
CA GLU A 104 15.93 1.97 1.45
C GLU A 104 16.04 1.31 2.83
N SER A 105 15.50 1.94 3.88
CA SER A 105 15.52 1.38 5.23
C SER A 105 14.76 0.06 5.35
N LEU A 106 13.68 -0.11 4.58
CA LEU A 106 12.82 -1.28 4.64
C LEU A 106 13.31 -2.44 3.77
N MET A 107 14.11 -2.19 2.72
CA MET A 107 14.57 -3.24 1.80
C MET A 107 15.33 -4.36 2.51
N ASN A 108 16.08 -4.04 3.57
CA ASN A 108 16.87 -5.01 4.34
C ASN A 108 16.15 -5.52 5.60
N VAL A 109 14.89 -5.11 5.82
CA VAL A 109 14.11 -5.49 7.00
C VAL A 109 13.17 -6.63 6.64
N GLN A 110 13.22 -7.71 7.42
CA GLN A 110 12.29 -8.82 7.28
C GLN A 110 10.91 -8.47 7.85
N PHE A 111 9.85 -8.88 7.15
CA PHE A 111 8.48 -8.70 7.64
C PHE A 111 8.16 -9.82 8.65
N SER A 112 8.27 -9.51 9.94
CA SER A 112 8.20 -10.51 11.02
C SER A 112 6.77 -10.97 11.33
N SER A 113 6.65 -12.16 11.93
CA SER A 113 5.39 -12.69 12.44
C SER A 113 4.76 -11.80 13.52
N ALA A 114 5.57 -11.12 14.34
CA ALA A 114 5.08 -10.15 15.32
C ALA A 114 4.31 -9.00 14.64
N ARG A 115 4.83 -8.46 13.52
CA ARG A 115 4.14 -7.42 12.74
C ARG A 115 2.87 -7.94 12.08
N ILE A 116 2.85 -9.21 11.65
CA ILE A 116 1.63 -9.86 11.15
C ILE A 116 0.56 -9.89 12.25
N SER A 117 0.93 -10.30 13.47
CA SER A 117 0.00 -10.37 14.61
C SER A 117 -0.53 -9.00 15.00
N GLU A 118 0.34 -8.02 15.22
CA GLU A 118 -0.03 -6.64 15.57
C GLU A 118 -1.00 -6.04 14.53
N ARG A 119 -0.70 -6.28 13.25
CA ARG A 119 -1.58 -5.82 12.16
C ARG A 119 -2.92 -6.54 12.19
N ALA A 120 -2.94 -7.85 12.38
CA ALA A 120 -4.17 -8.62 12.44
C ALA A 120 -5.08 -8.08 13.55
N ASP A 121 -4.54 -7.82 14.74
CA ASP A 121 -5.31 -7.32 15.88
C ASP A 121 -6.00 -5.98 15.58
N ILE A 122 -5.29 -5.03 14.96
CA ILE A 122 -5.88 -3.73 14.60
C ILE A 122 -6.95 -3.91 13.51
N LEU A 123 -6.65 -4.67 12.46
CA LEU A 123 -7.54 -4.83 11.31
C LEU A 123 -8.81 -5.61 11.66
N THR A 124 -8.74 -6.67 12.46
CA THR A 124 -9.91 -7.48 12.83
C THR A 124 -10.84 -6.74 13.77
N ASN A 125 -10.30 -5.92 14.67
CA ASN A 125 -11.11 -5.19 15.64
C ASN A 125 -11.87 -4.01 15.02
N GLN A 126 -11.32 -3.37 13.98
CA GLN A 126 -11.91 -2.14 13.42
C GLN A 126 -12.55 -2.35 12.03
N PHE A 127 -12.06 -3.31 11.25
CA PHE A 127 -12.43 -3.47 9.84
C PHE A 127 -12.94 -4.86 9.47
N SER A 128 -13.30 -5.69 10.47
CA SER A 128 -13.93 -6.99 10.22
C SER A 128 -15.34 -6.82 9.67
N ASN A 129 -15.57 -7.34 8.46
CA ASN A 129 -16.90 -7.36 7.84
C ASN A 129 -17.93 -8.08 8.73
N VAL A 130 -17.52 -9.14 9.44
CA VAL A 130 -18.41 -9.92 10.32
C VAL A 130 -18.81 -9.11 11.55
N GLU A 131 -17.85 -8.48 12.23
CA GLU A 131 -18.14 -7.69 13.44
C GLU A 131 -18.92 -6.42 13.11
N ASN A 132 -18.59 -5.78 11.98
CA ASN A 132 -19.32 -4.62 11.49
C ASN A 132 -20.78 -5.00 11.13
N ALA A 133 -21.00 -6.13 10.44
CA ALA A 133 -22.35 -6.62 10.15
C ALA A 133 -23.15 -6.92 11.43
N ARG A 134 -22.54 -7.55 12.44
CA ARG A 134 -23.17 -7.79 13.75
C ARG A 134 -23.58 -6.50 14.44
N THR A 135 -22.73 -5.47 14.37
CA THR A 135 -23.01 -4.16 14.98
C THR A 135 -24.21 -3.50 14.29
N ILE A 136 -24.27 -3.55 12.96
CA ILE A 136 -25.41 -3.04 12.20
C ILE A 136 -26.70 -3.77 12.60
N ILE A 137 -26.68 -5.10 12.71
CA ILE A 137 -27.86 -5.88 13.12
C ILE A 137 -28.36 -5.46 14.52
N ARG A 138 -27.48 -5.11 15.45
CA ARG A 138 -27.88 -4.63 16.79
C ARG A 138 -28.51 -3.24 16.80
N LEU A 139 -28.30 -2.45 15.75
CA LEU A 139 -28.84 -1.10 15.60
C LEU A 139 -30.18 -1.08 14.84
N LEU A 140 -30.61 -2.22 14.29
CA LEU A 140 -31.88 -2.43 13.60
C LEU A 140 -32.90 -3.04 14.56
#